data_AF-A0A1F7X2U0-F1
#
_entry.id   AF-A0A1F7X2U0-F1
#
_cell.length_a   1.000
_cell.length_b   1.000
_cell.length_c   1.000
_cell.angle_alpha   90.00
_cell.angle_beta   90.00
_cell.angle_gamma   90.00
#
_symmetry.space_group_name_H-M   'P 1'
#
loop_
_entity.id
_entity.type
_entity.pdbx_description
1 polymer ?
#
loop_
_entity_poly.entity_id
_entity_poly.type
_entity_poly.pdbx_seq_one_letter_code
_entity_poly.pdbx_strand_id
1 'polypeptide(L)'
;MKKILKYTLSPECYLQIPKGGVPLFVGNQKEVAQIWFLVDPSQEKETRHFSVFPTGVELPNNVGNFGGYHYIGSFLMSGGNLVFHVFESCE
;
A
#
# COMPACT_ATOMS: atom_id res chain seq x y z
N MET A 1 -3.53 -7.80 -21.34
CA MET A 1 -3.31 -6.37 -21.66
C MET A 1 -3.06 -5.67 -20.34
N LYS A 2 -1.98 -4.89 -20.19
CA LYS A 2 -1.68 -4.26 -18.89
C LYS A 2 -2.69 -3.14 -18.57
N LYS A 3 -3.04 -3.02 -17.29
CA LYS A 3 -3.95 -1.99 -16.77
C LYS A 3 -3.41 -1.40 -15.48
N ILE A 4 -3.74 -0.14 -15.21
CA ILE A 4 -3.54 0.46 -13.90
C ILE A 4 -4.85 0.35 -13.11
N LEU A 5 -4.81 -0.35 -11.99
CA LEU A 5 -5.93 -0.46 -11.06
C LEU A 5 -5.64 0.30 -9.77
N LYS A 6 -6.69 0.84 -9.16
CA LYS A 6 -6.64 1.64 -7.94
C LYS A 6 -7.39 0.92 -6.83
N TYR A 7 -6.83 0.94 -5.63
CA TYR A 7 -7.40 0.33 -4.44
C TYR A 7 -7.33 1.30 -3.27
N THR A 8 -8.37 1.30 -2.43
CA THR A 8 -8.40 2.08 -1.19
C THR A 8 -7.58 1.36 -0.12
N LEU A 9 -6.75 2.11 0.59
CA LEU A 9 -6.03 1.64 1.76
C LEU A 9 -6.79 2.00 3.04
N SER A 10 -6.76 1.09 4.00
CA SER A 10 -7.11 1.33 5.41
C SER A 10 -5.84 1.13 6.26
N PRO A 11 -5.82 1.54 7.55
CA PRO A 11 -4.65 1.37 8.42
C PRO A 11 -4.05 -0.04 8.40
N GLU A 12 -4.91 -1.05 8.33
CA GLU A 12 -4.56 -2.45 8.11
C GLU A 12 -5.56 -3.02 7.10
N CYS A 13 -5.08 -3.60 5.99
CA CYS A 13 -5.99 -4.14 4.97
C CYS A 13 -5.41 -5.25 4.11
N TYR A 14 -6.30 -6.09 3.59
CA TYR A 14 -6.00 -7.13 2.62
C TYR A 14 -6.65 -6.76 1.29
N LEU A 15 -5.86 -6.69 0.23
CA LEU A 15 -6.33 -6.35 -1.11
C LEU A 15 -6.25 -7.57 -2.04
N GLN A 16 -7.27 -7.73 -2.88
CA GLN A 16 -7.32 -8.73 -3.94
C GLN A 16 -6.78 -8.14 -5.24
N ILE A 17 -5.52 -8.40 -5.53
CA ILE A 17 -4.78 -7.78 -6.65
C ILE A 17 -4.44 -8.88 -7.67
N PRO A 18 -4.60 -8.67 -8.99
CA PRO A 18 -4.13 -9.64 -9.97
C PRO A 18 -2.66 -9.98 -9.77
N LYS A 19 -2.35 -11.28 -9.84
CA LYS A 19 -1.04 -11.83 -9.53
C LYS A 19 0.08 -11.14 -10.30
N GLY A 20 1.18 -10.84 -9.59
CA GLY A 20 2.33 -10.13 -10.17
C GLY A 20 2.06 -8.64 -10.43
N GLY A 21 1.06 -8.08 -9.77
CA GLY A 21 0.79 -6.65 -9.78
C GLY A 21 1.96 -5.85 -9.18
N VAL A 22 2.41 -4.82 -9.87
CA VAL A 22 3.52 -3.98 -9.42
C VAL A 22 2.98 -2.68 -8.82
N PRO A 23 3.25 -2.36 -7.54
CA PRO A 23 2.85 -1.09 -6.97
C PRO A 23 3.56 0.05 -7.69
N LEU A 24 2.81 1.07 -8.09
CA LEU A 24 3.35 2.24 -8.81
C LEU A 24 3.42 3.48 -7.92
N PHE A 25 2.37 3.68 -7.10
CA PHE A 25 2.22 4.91 -6.33
C PHE A 25 1.24 4.68 -5.18
N VAL A 26 1.52 5.33 -4.04
CA VAL A 26 0.57 5.51 -2.94
C VAL A 26 0.30 7.00 -2.80
N GLY A 27 -0.94 7.37 -2.53
CA GLY A 27 -1.34 8.76 -2.57
C GLY A 27 -2.67 9.02 -1.90
N ASN A 28 -2.89 10.29 -1.55
CA ASN A 28 -4.19 10.78 -1.15
C ASN A 28 -5.01 11.19 -2.39
N GLN A 29 -6.26 10.75 -2.47
CA GLN A 29 -7.23 11.27 -3.41
C GLN A 29 -8.54 11.57 -2.69
N LYS A 30 -8.85 12.87 -2.55
CA LYS A 30 -10.05 13.38 -1.85
C LYS A 30 -10.13 12.93 -0.38
N GLU A 31 -9.03 13.05 0.35
CA GLU A 31 -8.87 12.61 1.75
C GLU A 31 -9.07 11.11 1.95
N VAL A 32 -8.75 10.31 0.93
CA VAL A 32 -8.76 8.85 1.00
C VAL A 32 -7.39 8.34 0.57
N ALA A 33 -6.79 7.49 1.39
CA ALA A 33 -5.56 6.78 1.06
C ALA A 33 -5.81 5.78 -0.07
N GLN A 34 -4.97 5.82 -1.10
CA GLN A 34 -5.09 5.02 -2.30
C GLN A 34 -3.73 4.44 -2.68
N ILE A 35 -3.76 3.28 -3.35
CA ILE A 35 -2.61 2.66 -3.99
C ILE A 35 -2.97 2.29 -5.42
N TRP A 36 -2.01 2.46 -6.33
CA TRP A 36 -2.15 2.12 -7.75
C TRP A 36 -1.17 1.02 -8.13
N PHE A 37 -1.65 0.04 -8.89
CA PHE A 37 -0.88 -1.10 -9.37
C PHE A 37 -0.91 -1.21 -10.89
N LEU A 38 0.24 -1.52 -11.50
CA LEU A 38 0.32 -2.04 -12.86
C LEU A 38 0.07 -3.56 -12.83
N VAL A 39 -1.00 -4.01 -13.49
CA VAL A 39 -1.43 -5.41 -13.44
C VAL A 39 -1.70 -5.97 -14.84
N ASP A 40 -1.74 -7.30 -14.94
CA ASP A 40 -2.45 -7.98 -16.04
C ASP A 40 -3.79 -8.50 -15.50
N PRO A 41 -4.94 -7.92 -15.88
CA PRO A 41 -6.22 -8.18 -15.24
C PRO A 41 -6.82 -9.57 -15.57
N SER A 42 -6.23 -10.30 -16.52
CA SER A 42 -6.59 -11.69 -16.82
C SER A 42 -5.95 -12.69 -15.85
N GLN A 43 -5.01 -12.27 -15.01
CA GLN A 43 -4.43 -13.13 -13.98
C GLN A 43 -5.44 -13.33 -12.83
N GLU A 44 -5.34 -14.49 -12.18
CA GLU A 44 -6.01 -14.72 -10.91
C GLU A 44 -5.57 -13.69 -9.86
N LYS A 45 -6.44 -13.41 -8.89
CA LYS A 45 -6.13 -12.47 -7.82
C LYS A 45 -5.39 -13.18 -6.70
N GLU A 46 -4.43 -12.49 -6.12
CA GLU A 46 -3.75 -12.86 -4.89
C GLU A 46 -4.11 -11.87 -3.78
N THR A 47 -4.12 -12.38 -2.54
CA THR A 47 -4.30 -11.56 -1.35
C THR A 47 -2.96 -10.94 -0.98
N ARG A 48 -2.91 -9.62 -0.84
CA ARG A 48 -1.72 -8.89 -0.37
C ARG A 48 -2.09 -8.04 0.84
N HIS A 49 -1.27 -8.08 1.88
CA HIS A 49 -1.50 -7.41 3.16
C HIS A 49 -0.70 -6.11 3.23
N PHE A 50 -1.39 -5.02 3.59
CA PHE A 50 -0.81 -3.68 3.70
C PHE A 50 -1.11 -3.05 5.05
N SER A 51 -0.11 -2.34 5.56
CA SER A 51 -0.16 -1.54 6.79
C SER A 51 0.18 -0.09 6.49
N VAL A 52 -0.54 0.84 7.12
CA VAL A 52 -0.35 2.29 6.96
C VAL A 52 -0.09 2.92 8.32
N PHE A 53 1.07 3.57 8.46
CA PHE A 53 1.49 4.19 9.71
C PHE A 53 1.68 5.70 9.54
N PRO A 54 1.13 6.55 10.44
CA PRO A 54 1.47 7.96 10.46
C PRO A 54 2.91 8.19 10.92
N THR A 55 3.51 9.29 10.51
CA THR A 55 4.83 9.69 11.00
C THR A 55 4.81 9.87 12.52
N GLY A 56 5.85 9.37 13.20
CA GLY A 56 6.08 9.58 14.63
C GLY A 56 5.46 8.55 15.56
N VAL A 57 4.82 7.49 15.03
CA VAL A 57 4.35 6.36 15.86
C VAL A 57 5.45 5.31 16.01
N GLU A 58 5.45 4.64 17.17
CA GLU A 58 6.24 3.43 17.36
C GLU A 58 5.70 2.33 16.44
N LEU A 59 6.62 1.69 15.72
CA LEU A 59 6.29 0.57 14.85
C LEU A 59 6.56 -0.76 15.58
N PRO A 60 5.79 -1.81 15.28
CA PRO A 60 6.14 -3.16 15.71
C PRO A 60 7.56 -3.54 15.27
N ASN A 61 8.27 -4.32 16.08
CA ASN A 61 9.65 -4.73 15.82
C ASN A 61 9.85 -5.50 14.50
N ASN A 62 8.77 -6.04 13.94
CA ASN A 62 8.79 -6.76 12.66
C ASN A 62 8.55 -5.86 11.44
N VAL A 63 8.25 -4.57 11.57
CA VAL A 63 8.08 -3.68 10.42
C VAL A 63 9.43 -3.21 9.87
N GLY A 64 9.62 -3.32 8.55
CA GLY A 64 10.83 -2.95 7.80
C GLY A 64 11.64 -4.15 7.30
N ASN A 65 12.84 -3.88 6.78
CA ASN A 65 13.76 -4.86 6.14
C ASN A 65 14.20 -6.04 7.05
N PHE A 66 13.79 -6.07 8.32
CA PHE A 66 14.19 -7.09 9.29
C PHE A 66 13.05 -8.02 9.73
N GLY A 67 11.79 -7.80 9.32
CA GLY A 67 10.66 -8.60 9.81
C GLY A 67 9.53 -8.88 8.81
N GLY A 68 9.87 -8.95 7.53
CA GLY A 68 8.92 -9.38 6.50
C GLY A 68 7.99 -8.28 6.01
N TYR A 69 8.40 -7.00 6.06
CA TYR A 69 7.63 -5.91 5.45
C TYR A 69 8.47 -5.14 4.43
N HIS A 70 7.88 -4.84 3.28
CA HIS A 70 8.46 -4.06 2.20
C HIS A 70 7.84 -2.67 2.17
N TYR A 71 8.68 -1.65 2.23
CA TYR A 71 8.22 -0.27 2.12
C TYR A 71 7.76 0.04 0.69
N ILE A 72 6.55 0.58 0.56
CA ILE A 72 5.94 0.88 -0.74
C ILE A 72 6.05 2.37 -1.07
N GLY A 73 5.83 3.24 -0.10
CA GLY A 73 5.86 4.68 -0.32
C GLY A 73 5.21 5.47 0.81
N SER A 74 5.16 6.79 0.61
CA SER A 74 4.53 7.73 1.54
C SER A 74 3.54 8.62 0.82
N PHE A 75 2.53 9.09 1.55
CA PHE A 75 1.56 10.05 1.03
C PHE A 75 1.20 11.08 2.09
N LEU A 76 0.73 12.25 1.64
CA LEU A 76 0.30 13.34 2.50
C LEU A 76 -1.22 13.44 2.54
N MET A 77 -1.78 13.72 3.72
CA MET A 77 -3.20 14.03 3.93
C MET A 77 -3.37 15.39 4.61
N SER A 78 -4.63 15.85 4.72
CA SER A 78 -4.98 17.10 5.40
C SER A 78 -4.20 18.29 4.86
N GLY A 79 -4.16 18.42 3.52
CA GLY A 79 -3.46 19.52 2.85
C GLY A 79 -1.93 19.52 3.03
N GLY A 80 -1.32 18.38 3.41
CA GLY A 80 0.12 18.28 3.62
C GLY A 80 0.56 18.21 5.08
N ASN A 81 -0.36 18.41 6.03
CA ASN A 81 -0.03 18.46 7.46
C ASN A 81 0.25 17.09 8.08
N LEU A 82 -0.23 16.01 7.47
CA LEU A 82 -0.04 14.65 7.94
C LEU A 82 0.67 13.82 6.88
N VAL A 83 1.72 13.10 7.29
CA VAL A 83 2.46 12.17 6.42
C VAL A 83 2.21 10.75 6.93
N PHE A 84 1.94 9.85 5.98
CA PHE A 84 1.71 8.43 6.24
C PHE A 84 2.64 7.58 5.37
N HIS A 85 3.00 6.40 5.88
CA HIS A 85 3.93 5.47 5.28
C HIS A 85 3.23 4.11 5.08
N VAL A 86 3.36 3.55 3.88
CA VAL A 86 2.71 2.29 3.50
C VAL A 86 3.75 1.18 3.41
N PHE A 87 3.46 0.06 4.06
CA PHE A 87 4.24 -1.16 4.01
C PHE A 87 3.38 -2.32 3.51
N GLU A 88 3.99 -3.27 2.84
CA GLU A 88 3.39 -4.52 2.43
C GLU A 88 4.06 -5.68 3.16
N SER A 89 3.29 -6.59 3.74
CA SER A 89 3.83 -7.80 4.35
C SER A 89 4.24 -8.81 3.27
N CYS A 90 5.46 -9.33 3.38
CA CYS A 90 5.94 -10.51 2.69
C CYS A 90 5.78 -11.71 3.63
N GLU A 91 4.65 -12.39 3.52
CA GLU A 91 4.52 -13.79 3.96
C GLU A 91 4.97 -14.74 2.86
#